data_AF-A0A354F5R7-F1
#
_entry.id   AF-A0A354F5R7-F1
#
_cell.length_a   1.000
_cell.length_b   1.000
_cell.length_c   1.000
_cell.angle_alpha   90.00
_cell.angle_beta   90.00
_cell.angle_gamma   90.00
#
_symmetry.space_group_name_H-M   'P 1'
#
loop_
_entity.id
_entity.type
_entity.pdbx_description
1 polymer ?
#
loop_
_entity_poly.entity_id
_entity_poly.type
_entity_poly.pdbx_seq_one_letter_code
_entity_poly.pdbx_strand_id
1 'polypeptide(L)'
;MEIEMTETAEMKTLTDKEIIEKLLNGASLRTFMIPDESIPSNYPEHIETYDLPHVIINGEHFWGKSDTAHLGYTKDRLNMMIVAFCYTNIGGIFGNYNPNKGSVRFMNKRRYKIHRWYLKENYRLIWDSEESKSTEEVMKAIELSSKFKIAMLDLEDVWNIHPVDLPMFYTSKKKFELKTVFDNYPMFFRYPSEVKKLLHQFSELFESNTPDKLQECININCKGFCSFYSVSPTGDYYNYFDIPRKTAQRYKRLKVFVDRF
;
A
#
# COMPACT_ATOMS: atom_id res chain seq x y z
N MET A 1 27.60 -30.52 1.10
CA MET A 1 26.96 -29.86 2.24
C MET A 1 25.51 -29.65 1.84
N GLU A 2 24.72 -30.69 2.02
CA GLU A 2 23.28 -30.66 1.78
C GLU A 2 22.65 -29.77 2.84
N ILE A 3 22.00 -28.69 2.41
CA ILE A 3 21.17 -27.88 3.28
C ILE A 3 19.89 -28.70 3.47
N GLU A 4 19.80 -29.41 4.59
CA GLU A 4 18.54 -29.99 5.05
C GLU A 4 17.48 -28.88 5.04
N MET A 5 16.51 -29.02 4.13
CA MET A 5 15.30 -28.23 4.19
C MET A 5 14.51 -28.72 5.40
N THR A 6 14.81 -28.16 6.56
CA THR A 6 14.01 -28.30 7.77
C THR A 6 12.55 -28.01 7.45
N GLU A 7 11.68 -28.94 7.87
CA GLU A 7 10.23 -28.89 7.79
C GLU A 7 9.70 -27.46 7.89
N THR A 8 9.06 -27.01 6.81
CA THR A 8 8.37 -25.73 6.77
C THR A 8 7.36 -25.70 7.90
N ALA A 9 7.64 -24.92 8.95
CA ALA A 9 6.65 -24.51 9.91
C ALA A 9 5.41 -24.07 9.11
N GLU A 10 4.26 -24.72 9.34
CA GLU A 10 3.01 -24.30 8.74
C GLU A 10 2.82 -22.82 9.06
N MET A 11 3.08 -21.96 8.07
CA MET A 11 2.87 -20.53 8.23
C MET A 11 1.37 -20.35 8.40
N LYS A 12 0.96 -20.10 9.64
CA LYS A 12 -0.43 -19.79 9.99
C LYS A 12 -0.94 -18.69 9.04
N THR A 13 -1.93 -19.04 8.22
CA THR A 13 -2.59 -18.06 7.35
C THR A 13 -3.32 -17.05 8.24
N LEU A 14 -2.92 -15.78 8.15
CA LEU A 14 -3.59 -14.69 8.85
C LEU A 14 -4.92 -14.39 8.19
N THR A 15 -5.94 -14.14 9.00
CA THR A 15 -7.20 -13.56 8.55
C THR A 15 -7.02 -12.10 8.11
N ASP A 16 -7.89 -11.60 7.24
CA ASP A 16 -7.84 -10.19 6.82
C ASP A 16 -7.91 -9.21 8.00
N LYS A 17 -8.65 -9.56 9.05
CA LYS A 17 -8.73 -8.78 10.29
C LYS A 17 -7.39 -8.74 11.01
N GLU A 18 -6.72 -9.89 11.18
CA GLU A 18 -5.38 -9.95 11.79
C GLU A 18 -4.35 -9.17 10.96
N ILE A 19 -4.48 -9.20 9.63
CA ILE A 19 -3.62 -8.42 8.73
C ILE A 19 -3.80 -6.92 8.98
N ILE A 20 -5.05 -6.43 8.93
CA ILE A 20 -5.38 -5.02 9.16
C ILE A 20 -4.89 -4.56 10.54
N GLU A 21 -5.13 -5.35 11.59
CA GLU A 21 -4.68 -5.03 12.94
C GLU A 21 -3.16 -4.88 13.01
N LYS A 22 -2.41 -5.81 12.44
CA LYS A 22 -0.95 -5.75 12.39
C LYS A 22 -0.45 -4.53 11.61
N LEU A 23 -1.09 -4.18 10.49
CA LEU A 23 -0.74 -2.99 9.70
C LEU A 23 -0.96 -1.70 10.49
N LEU A 24 -2.10 -1.58 11.18
CA LEU A 24 -2.42 -0.45 12.07
C LEU A 24 -1.55 -0.39 13.33
N ASN A 25 -0.77 -1.44 13.59
CA ASN A 25 0.21 -1.52 14.67
C ASN A 25 1.66 -1.46 14.14
N GLY A 26 1.84 -1.01 12.89
CA GLY A 26 3.15 -0.69 12.36
C GLY A 26 3.82 -1.81 11.56
N ALA A 27 3.14 -2.91 11.24
CA ALA A 27 3.68 -3.87 10.29
C ALA A 27 3.78 -3.27 8.86
N SER A 28 4.79 -3.65 8.10
CA SER A 28 4.87 -3.40 6.66
C SER A 28 4.19 -4.53 5.89
N LEU A 29 3.51 -4.19 4.79
CA LEU A 29 2.86 -5.13 3.89
C LEU A 29 3.76 -5.51 2.72
N ARG A 30 3.82 -6.80 2.41
CA ARG A 30 4.48 -7.36 1.23
C ARG A 30 3.60 -8.42 0.58
N THR A 31 3.85 -8.69 -0.70
CA THR A 31 3.38 -9.91 -1.35
C THR A 31 4.54 -10.89 -1.52
N PHE A 32 4.23 -12.18 -1.38
CA PHE A 32 5.07 -13.27 -1.85
C PHE A 32 4.32 -13.99 -2.95
N MET A 33 4.96 -14.19 -4.09
CA MET A 33 4.30 -14.71 -5.27
C MET A 33 5.17 -15.72 -6.01
N ILE A 34 4.52 -16.74 -6.56
CA ILE A 34 5.06 -17.61 -7.59
C ILE A 34 4.08 -17.52 -8.75
N PRO A 35 4.43 -16.82 -9.84
CA PRO A 35 3.61 -16.76 -11.05
C PRO A 35 3.33 -18.15 -11.64
N ASP A 36 2.16 -18.33 -12.25
CA ASP A 36 1.82 -19.59 -12.92
C ASP A 36 2.60 -19.70 -14.24
N GLU A 37 3.55 -20.64 -14.31
CA GLU A 37 4.42 -20.87 -15.46
C GLU A 37 3.69 -21.36 -16.72
N SER A 38 2.44 -21.83 -16.59
CA SER A 38 1.59 -22.17 -17.75
C SER A 38 1.19 -20.94 -18.57
N ILE A 39 1.32 -19.74 -17.98
CA ILE A 39 1.12 -18.47 -18.68
C ILE A 39 2.45 -18.04 -19.32
N PRO A 40 2.53 -17.87 -20.66
CA PRO A 40 3.80 -17.62 -21.35
C PRO A 40 4.58 -16.39 -20.86
N SER A 41 3.89 -15.35 -20.38
CA SER A 41 4.53 -14.15 -19.83
C SER A 41 5.23 -14.37 -18.49
N ASN A 42 4.99 -15.50 -17.84
CA ASN A 42 5.47 -15.82 -16.50
C ASN A 42 6.60 -16.86 -16.52
N TYR A 43 6.96 -17.39 -17.69
CA TYR A 43 8.02 -18.39 -17.84
C TYR A 43 9.41 -17.73 -17.89
N PRO A 44 10.45 -18.32 -17.28
CA PRO A 44 10.42 -19.54 -16.45
C PRO A 44 9.82 -19.28 -15.06
N GLU A 45 9.43 -20.34 -14.33
CA GLU A 45 8.99 -20.20 -12.93
C GLU A 45 10.03 -19.40 -12.13
N HIS A 46 9.54 -18.43 -11.36
CA HIS A 46 10.36 -17.54 -10.55
C HIS A 46 9.58 -17.12 -9.31
N ILE A 47 10.32 -16.59 -8.32
CA ILE A 47 9.74 -16.07 -7.08
C ILE A 47 9.79 -14.55 -7.15
N GLU A 48 8.68 -13.91 -6.84
CA GLU A 48 8.56 -12.46 -6.80
C GLU A 48 8.08 -11.98 -5.43
N THR A 49 8.51 -10.78 -5.07
CA THR A 49 8.01 -10.07 -3.89
C THR A 49 7.95 -8.58 -4.18
N TYR A 50 6.91 -7.93 -3.68
CA TYR A 50 6.80 -6.47 -3.71
C TYR A 50 6.62 -5.94 -2.30
N ASP A 51 7.39 -4.90 -1.96
CA ASP A 51 7.06 -4.00 -0.87
C ASP A 51 5.84 -3.16 -1.26
N LEU A 52 4.85 -3.06 -0.38
CA LEU A 52 3.62 -2.28 -0.58
C LEU A 52 3.56 -1.16 0.48
N PRO A 53 4.38 -0.10 0.33
CA PRO A 53 4.52 0.95 1.34
C PRO A 53 3.28 1.83 1.48
N HIS A 54 2.44 1.92 0.45
CA HIS A 54 1.18 2.64 0.50
C HIS A 54 0.03 1.66 0.75
N VAL A 55 -0.60 1.75 1.92
CA VAL A 55 -1.76 0.92 2.27
C VAL A 55 -2.95 1.80 2.60
N ILE A 56 -4.08 1.50 1.96
CA ILE A 56 -5.38 2.16 2.17
C ILE A 56 -6.32 1.12 2.77
N ILE A 57 -6.96 1.43 3.90
CA ILE A 57 -7.89 0.51 4.58
C ILE A 57 -9.23 1.23 4.79
N ASN A 58 -10.32 0.57 4.41
CA ASN A 58 -11.69 1.01 4.67
C ASN A 58 -12.51 -0.19 5.18
N GLY A 59 -12.83 -0.17 6.48
CA GLY A 59 -13.47 -1.28 7.17
C GLY A 59 -12.59 -2.54 7.16
N GLU A 60 -13.14 -3.63 6.62
CA GLU A 60 -12.46 -4.94 6.48
C GLU A 60 -11.64 -5.07 5.18
N HIS A 61 -11.58 -4.01 4.37
CA HIS A 61 -10.96 -4.06 3.06
C HIS A 61 -9.70 -3.20 3.00
N PHE A 62 -8.69 -3.67 2.29
CA PHE A 62 -7.47 -2.92 2.06
C PHE A 62 -6.95 -3.04 0.63
N TRP A 63 -6.21 -2.01 0.22
CA TRP A 63 -5.33 -1.99 -0.93
C TRP A 63 -3.91 -1.73 -0.48
N GLY A 64 -2.96 -2.51 -0.98
CA GLY A 64 -1.53 -2.23 -0.91
C GLY A 64 -1.00 -1.90 -2.30
N LYS A 65 -0.16 -0.87 -2.38
CA LYS A 65 0.45 -0.40 -3.62
C LYS A 65 1.96 -0.31 -3.46
N SER A 66 2.71 -0.80 -4.45
CA SER A 66 4.16 -0.64 -4.56
C SER A 66 4.54 0.80 -4.89
N ASP A 67 5.78 1.20 -4.68
CA ASP A 67 6.25 2.51 -5.14
C ASP A 67 6.06 2.65 -6.67
N THR A 68 5.77 3.88 -7.11
CA THR A 68 5.74 4.25 -8.53
C THR A 68 7.17 4.37 -9.08
N ALA A 69 7.89 3.26 -9.09
CA ALA A 69 9.28 3.19 -9.52
C ALA A 69 9.56 2.00 -10.47
N HIS A 70 8.53 1.19 -10.79
CA HIS A 70 8.74 0.06 -11.69
C HIS A 70 8.75 0.51 -13.13
N LEU A 71 9.90 0.32 -13.77
CA LEU A 71 10.05 0.44 -15.21
C LEU A 71 9.56 -0.87 -15.85
N GLY A 72 8.33 -0.87 -16.34
CA GLY A 72 7.87 -1.92 -17.24
C GLY A 72 8.61 -1.80 -18.57
N TYR A 73 9.49 -2.75 -18.84
CA TYR A 73 10.17 -2.90 -20.12
C TYR A 73 10.29 -4.37 -20.49
N THR A 74 10.41 -4.63 -21.79
CA THR A 74 10.83 -5.92 -22.34
C THR A 74 11.98 -5.63 -23.29
N LYS A 75 13.02 -6.45 -23.29
CA LYS A 75 14.28 -6.21 -24.02
C LYS A 75 14.06 -5.79 -25.49
N ASP A 76 13.01 -6.30 -26.12
CA ASP A 76 12.70 -6.08 -27.54
C ASP A 76 11.58 -5.06 -27.79
N ARG A 77 11.12 -4.30 -26.78
CA ARG A 77 10.14 -3.22 -26.94
C ARG A 77 10.67 -1.90 -26.37
N LEU A 78 10.67 -0.87 -27.20
CA LEU A 78 11.01 0.52 -26.87
C LEU A 78 10.03 1.21 -25.90
N ASN A 79 8.92 0.56 -25.54
CA ASN A 79 7.89 1.20 -24.72
C ASN A 79 8.19 0.99 -23.22
N MET A 80 8.87 1.99 -22.64
CA MET A 80 9.06 2.10 -21.21
C MET A 80 7.80 2.64 -20.55
N MET A 81 7.27 1.94 -19.54
CA MET A 81 6.13 2.41 -18.76
C MET A 81 6.47 2.46 -17.28
N ILE A 82 6.22 3.60 -16.65
CA ILE A 82 6.22 3.70 -15.19
C ILE A 82 4.91 3.11 -14.69
N VAL A 83 5.01 2.07 -13.87
CA VAL A 83 3.86 1.39 -13.28
C VAL A 83 4.09 1.16 -11.79
N ALA A 84 2.99 0.97 -11.08
CA ALA A 84 2.98 0.46 -9.72
C ALA A 84 2.05 -0.76 -9.66
N PHE A 85 2.44 -1.78 -8.91
CA PHE A 85 1.61 -2.94 -8.67
C PHE A 85 0.72 -2.71 -7.46
N CYS A 86 -0.54 -3.09 -7.60
CA CYS A 86 -1.57 -2.86 -6.61
C CYS A 86 -2.30 -4.17 -6.31
N TYR A 87 -2.42 -4.50 -5.04
CA TYR A 87 -3.04 -5.72 -4.55
C TYR A 87 -4.10 -5.39 -3.51
N THR A 88 -5.17 -6.16 -3.45
CA THR A 88 -6.27 -5.95 -2.50
C THR A 88 -6.73 -7.26 -1.88
N ASN A 89 -7.37 -7.25 -0.72
CA ASN A 89 -8.14 -8.41 -0.26
C ASN A 89 -9.56 -8.49 -0.85
N ILE A 90 -9.98 -7.49 -1.65
CA ILE A 90 -11.28 -7.49 -2.30
C ILE A 90 -11.23 -8.37 -3.56
N GLY A 91 -11.74 -9.59 -3.45
CA GLY A 91 -11.85 -10.51 -4.59
C GLY A 91 -10.51 -11.02 -5.13
N GLY A 92 -10.59 -11.71 -6.27
CA GLY A 92 -9.47 -12.38 -6.91
C GLY A 92 -8.65 -11.49 -7.84
N ILE A 93 -8.50 -10.19 -7.56
CA ILE A 93 -7.88 -9.23 -8.50
C ILE A 93 -6.63 -8.56 -7.96
N PHE A 94 -5.76 -8.19 -8.88
CA PHE A 94 -4.66 -7.25 -8.68
C PHE A 94 -4.57 -6.35 -9.92
N GLY A 95 -3.78 -5.28 -9.87
CA GLY A 95 -3.65 -4.40 -11.03
C GLY A 95 -2.34 -3.66 -11.12
N ASN A 96 -2.07 -3.17 -12.32
CA ASN A 96 -0.94 -2.32 -12.62
C ASN A 96 -1.47 -0.90 -12.83
N TYR A 97 -1.13 0.01 -11.92
CA TYR A 97 -1.49 1.40 -12.01
C TYR A 97 -0.44 2.19 -12.78
N ASN A 98 -0.88 2.97 -13.77
CA ASN A 98 -0.06 3.95 -14.46
C ASN A 98 -0.55 5.35 -14.09
N PRO A 99 0.18 6.09 -13.22
CA PRO A 99 -0.24 7.42 -12.79
C PRO A 99 -0.21 8.45 -13.93
N ASN A 100 0.70 8.31 -14.89
CA ASN A 100 0.81 9.24 -16.02
C ASN A 100 -0.41 9.15 -16.95
N LYS A 101 -0.99 7.96 -17.10
CA LYS A 101 -2.21 7.72 -17.89
C LYS A 101 -3.48 7.84 -17.08
N GLY A 102 -3.40 7.86 -15.74
CA GLY A 102 -4.56 7.79 -14.87
C GLY A 102 -5.37 6.52 -15.11
N SER A 103 -4.71 5.38 -15.28
CA SER A 103 -5.39 4.12 -15.59
C SER A 103 -4.83 2.93 -14.83
N VAL A 104 -5.70 1.95 -14.57
CA VAL A 104 -5.34 0.67 -13.94
C VAL A 104 -5.66 -0.46 -14.91
N ARG A 105 -4.68 -1.33 -15.10
CA ARG A 105 -4.86 -2.60 -15.79
C ARG A 105 -5.09 -3.70 -14.77
N PHE A 106 -6.32 -4.16 -14.63
CA PHE A 106 -6.69 -5.25 -13.74
C PHE A 106 -6.46 -6.62 -14.38
N MET A 107 -6.07 -7.56 -13.53
CA MET A 107 -5.81 -8.95 -13.86
C MET A 107 -6.29 -9.86 -12.72
N ASN A 108 -6.52 -11.13 -13.05
CA ASN A 108 -6.90 -12.13 -12.07
C ASN A 108 -5.66 -12.62 -11.30
N LYS A 109 -5.74 -12.74 -9.96
CA LYS A 109 -4.69 -13.30 -9.11
C LYS A 109 -4.39 -14.77 -9.40
N ARG A 110 -5.27 -15.49 -10.10
CA ARG A 110 -5.00 -16.83 -10.64
C ARG A 110 -3.83 -16.89 -11.61
N ARG A 111 -3.32 -15.73 -12.07
CA ARG A 111 -2.03 -15.65 -12.75
C ARG A 111 -0.83 -16.03 -11.86
N TYR A 112 -1.06 -16.16 -10.56
CA TYR A 112 -0.09 -16.68 -9.61
C TYR A 112 -0.50 -18.07 -9.13
N LYS A 113 0.41 -19.03 -9.26
CA LYS A 113 0.32 -20.35 -8.63
C LYS A 113 0.26 -20.21 -7.11
N ILE A 114 1.04 -19.28 -6.55
CA ILE A 114 1.00 -18.90 -5.13
C ILE A 114 0.96 -17.38 -5.03
N HIS A 115 0.02 -16.84 -4.24
CA HIS A 115 0.03 -15.45 -3.78
C HIS A 115 -0.28 -15.41 -2.29
N ARG A 116 0.62 -14.83 -1.49
CA ARG A 116 0.46 -14.70 -0.03
C ARG A 116 0.76 -13.28 0.41
N TRP A 117 0.04 -12.82 1.43
CA TRP A 117 0.41 -11.64 2.19
C TRP A 117 1.53 -11.99 3.15
N TYR A 118 2.53 -11.12 3.21
CA TYR A 118 3.60 -11.23 4.19
C TYR A 118 3.70 -9.92 4.97
N LEU A 119 3.76 -10.04 6.29
CA LEU A 119 3.84 -8.89 7.20
C LEU A 119 5.19 -8.87 7.89
N LYS A 120 5.82 -7.71 7.90
CA LYS A 120 7.09 -7.50 8.61
C LYS A 120 6.85 -6.55 9.78
N GLU A 121 7.13 -6.97 11.01
CA GLU A 121 7.01 -6.12 12.21
C GLU A 121 8.25 -5.24 12.39
N ASN A 122 8.56 -4.43 11.38
CA ASN A 122 9.78 -3.63 11.29
C ASN A 122 9.63 -2.21 11.82
N TYR A 123 8.44 -1.77 12.24
CA TYR A 123 8.27 -0.49 12.90
C TYR A 123 7.77 -0.65 14.34
N ARG A 124 8.03 0.36 15.16
CA ARG A 124 7.48 0.51 16.51
C ARG A 124 6.69 1.82 16.60
N LEU A 125 5.60 1.82 17.35
CA LEU A 125 4.81 3.01 17.64
C LEU A 125 5.62 3.94 18.56
N ILE A 126 5.63 5.24 18.25
CA ILE A 126 6.31 6.27 19.07
C ILE A 126 5.41 7.45 19.41
N TRP A 127 4.25 7.55 18.75
CA TRP A 127 3.27 8.58 19.04
C TRP A 127 1.88 8.15 18.53
N ASP A 128 0.86 8.39 19.33
CA ASP A 128 -0.55 8.17 18.98
C ASP A 128 -1.37 9.36 19.46
N SER A 129 -2.20 9.93 18.58
CA SER A 129 -3.03 11.09 18.90
C SER A 129 -4.03 10.86 20.05
N GLU A 130 -4.38 9.61 20.34
CA GLU A 130 -5.31 9.28 21.43
C GLU A 130 -4.61 9.09 22.78
N GLU A 131 -3.32 8.71 22.78
CA GLU A 131 -2.61 8.28 24.00
C GLU A 131 -1.45 9.21 24.37
N SER A 132 -0.83 9.86 23.38
CA SER A 132 0.42 10.58 23.55
C SER A 132 0.21 12.05 23.84
N LYS A 133 0.75 12.52 24.97
CA LYS A 133 0.79 13.95 25.34
C LYS A 133 2.12 14.63 25.00
N SER A 134 3.17 13.85 24.77
CA SER A 134 4.53 14.34 24.51
C SER A 134 4.96 14.03 23.07
N THR A 135 5.78 14.90 22.49
CA THR A 135 6.36 14.76 21.15
C THR A 135 7.86 14.41 21.21
N GLU A 136 8.40 14.15 22.40
CA GLU A 136 9.83 13.91 22.63
C GLU A 136 10.36 12.65 21.92
N GLU A 137 9.58 11.57 21.86
CA GLU A 137 10.03 10.36 21.13
C GLU A 137 10.17 10.61 19.63
N VAL A 138 9.29 11.44 19.05
CA VAL A 138 9.38 11.84 17.64
C VAL A 138 10.62 12.69 17.42
N MET A 139 10.91 13.64 18.32
CA MET A 139 12.13 14.45 18.27
C MET A 139 13.39 13.58 18.29
N LYS A 140 13.49 12.66 19.26
CA LYS A 140 14.64 11.75 19.39
C LYS A 140 14.82 10.88 18.16
N ALA A 141 13.73 10.36 17.58
CA ALA A 141 13.82 9.56 16.37
C ALA A 141 14.27 10.38 15.15
N ILE A 142 13.91 11.67 15.07
CA ILE A 142 14.41 12.59 14.04
C ILE A 142 15.92 12.82 14.22
N GLU A 143 16.38 13.04 15.46
CA GLU A 143 17.81 13.20 15.79
C GLU A 143 18.62 11.95 15.41
N LEU A 144 18.03 10.76 15.55
CA LEU A 144 18.64 9.48 15.16
C LEU A 144 18.54 9.17 13.66
N SER A 145 17.95 10.05 12.85
CA SER A 145 17.75 9.83 11.41
C SER A 145 16.97 8.55 11.07
N SER A 146 16.05 8.14 11.96
CA SER A 146 15.20 6.95 11.75
C SER A 146 14.27 7.11 10.55
N LYS A 147 13.79 6.01 9.98
CA LYS A 147 12.74 6.03 8.96
C LYS A 147 11.38 6.06 9.62
N PHE A 148 10.49 6.89 9.08
CA PHE A 148 9.16 7.11 9.62
C PHE A 148 8.08 6.58 8.67
N LYS A 149 6.97 6.15 9.27
CA LYS A 149 5.69 6.02 8.57
C LYS A 149 4.55 6.45 9.47
N ILE A 150 3.42 6.77 8.87
CA ILE A 150 2.20 7.09 9.61
C ILE A 150 1.08 6.13 9.27
N ALA A 151 0.11 5.99 10.18
CA ALA A 151 -1.25 5.56 9.87
C ALA A 151 -2.20 6.69 10.29
N MET A 152 -2.92 7.26 9.33
CA MET A 152 -3.84 8.38 9.57
C MET A 152 -5.26 8.00 9.18
N LEU A 153 -6.20 8.06 10.14
CA LEU A 153 -7.63 7.90 9.90
C LEU A 153 -8.23 9.26 9.58
N ASP A 154 -8.72 9.43 8.35
CA ASP A 154 -9.35 10.67 7.92
C ASP A 154 -10.85 10.73 8.27
N LEU A 155 -11.51 11.83 7.89
CA LEU A 155 -12.93 12.04 8.19
C LEU A 155 -13.87 11.08 7.45
N GLU A 156 -13.42 10.46 6.36
CA GLU A 156 -14.20 9.47 5.58
C GLU A 156 -14.05 8.04 6.12
N ASP A 157 -13.48 7.86 7.33
CA ASP A 157 -13.21 6.55 7.93
C ASP A 157 -12.24 5.68 7.11
N VAL A 158 -11.33 6.33 6.37
CA VAL A 158 -10.28 5.66 5.62
C VAL A 158 -8.96 5.83 6.33
N TRP A 159 -8.30 4.70 6.62
CA TRP A 159 -6.91 4.69 7.08
C TRP A 159 -5.97 4.82 5.89
N ASN A 160 -5.06 5.78 5.99
CA ASN A 160 -4.00 6.05 5.02
C ASN A 160 -2.67 5.76 5.68
N ILE A 161 -2.00 4.69 5.24
CA ILE A 161 -0.70 4.26 5.76
C ILE A 161 0.36 4.53 4.72
N HIS A 162 1.27 5.45 5.03
CA HIS A 162 2.28 5.92 4.07
C HIS A 162 3.64 6.16 4.74
N PRO A 163 4.74 5.95 4.01
CA PRO A 163 6.05 6.39 4.44
C PRO A 163 6.12 7.91 4.54
N VAL A 164 6.94 8.39 5.47
CA VAL A 164 7.26 9.81 5.65
C VAL A 164 8.55 10.12 4.90
N ASP A 165 8.49 11.16 4.05
CA ASP A 165 9.62 11.68 3.29
C ASP A 165 10.40 12.72 4.10
N LEU A 166 9.68 13.65 4.75
CA LEU A 166 10.30 14.74 5.49
C LEU A 166 9.69 14.85 6.90
N PRO A 167 10.36 14.28 7.92
CA PRO A 167 10.00 14.52 9.31
C PRO A 167 10.69 15.80 9.81
N MET A 168 9.92 16.71 10.40
CA MET A 168 10.43 17.98 10.96
C MET A 168 10.02 18.12 12.42
N PHE A 169 10.91 18.70 13.23
CA PHE A 169 10.61 19.08 14.60
C PHE A 169 10.88 20.57 14.82
N TYR A 170 9.85 21.32 15.20
CA TYR A 170 9.97 22.72 15.55
C TYR A 170 10.30 22.84 17.04
N THR A 171 11.59 22.93 17.37
CA THR A 171 12.11 22.97 18.75
C THR A 171 11.44 24.04 19.61
N SER A 172 11.27 25.25 19.08
CA SER A 172 10.62 26.37 19.79
C SER A 172 9.15 26.12 20.11
N LYS A 173 8.46 25.31 19.31
CA LYS A 173 7.04 24.98 19.45
C LYS A 173 6.79 23.59 20.07
N LYS A 174 7.86 22.82 20.32
CA LYS A 174 7.81 21.41 20.78
C LYS A 174 6.81 20.55 20.00
N LYS A 175 6.76 20.73 18.67
CA LYS A 175 5.82 20.01 17.81
C LYS A 175 6.52 19.49 16.56
N PHE A 176 6.07 18.35 16.07
CA PHE A 176 6.49 17.82 14.78
C PHE A 176 5.57 18.27 13.65
N GLU A 177 6.06 18.17 12.43
CA GLU A 177 5.27 18.09 11.20
C GLU A 177 5.89 16.98 10.35
N LEU A 178 5.06 16.03 9.90
CA LEU A 178 5.52 14.91 9.07
C LEU A 178 4.90 15.04 7.69
N LYS A 179 5.73 15.00 6.65
CA LYS A 179 5.27 15.01 5.26
C LYS A 179 5.46 13.63 4.65
N THR A 180 4.38 13.03 4.18
CA THR A 180 4.43 11.72 3.52
C THR A 180 4.98 11.82 2.10
N VAL A 181 5.47 10.70 1.60
CA VAL A 181 5.97 10.57 0.22
C VAL A 181 4.90 11.04 -0.78
N PHE A 182 5.35 11.86 -1.73
CA PHE A 182 4.53 12.30 -2.86
C PHE A 182 4.43 11.18 -3.91
N ASP A 183 3.35 10.42 -3.83
CA ASP A 183 2.97 9.40 -4.81
C ASP A 183 1.45 9.51 -5.09
N ASN A 184 0.94 8.72 -6.02
CA ASN A 184 -0.47 8.64 -6.36
C ASN A 184 -0.97 7.21 -6.31
N TYR A 185 -2.23 7.02 -5.96
CA TYR A 185 -2.93 5.75 -6.08
C TYR A 185 -4.33 5.98 -6.67
N PRO A 186 -4.98 4.97 -7.26
CA PRO A 186 -6.33 5.10 -7.77
C PRO A 186 -7.34 5.48 -6.67
N MET A 187 -8.15 6.51 -6.91
CA MET A 187 -9.15 7.02 -5.97
C MET A 187 -10.10 5.93 -5.43
N PHE A 188 -10.47 4.97 -6.27
CA PHE A 188 -11.38 3.89 -5.89
C PHE A 188 -10.80 2.95 -4.81
N PHE A 189 -9.49 3.03 -4.50
CA PHE A 189 -8.91 2.28 -3.37
C PHE A 189 -9.56 2.66 -2.03
N ARG A 190 -10.05 3.89 -1.93
CA ARG A 190 -10.74 4.42 -0.74
C ARG A 190 -12.17 3.90 -0.59
N TYR A 191 -12.74 3.32 -1.65
CA TYR A 191 -14.17 2.99 -1.73
C TYR A 191 -14.38 1.53 -2.19
N PRO A 192 -14.42 0.56 -1.25
CA PRO A 192 -14.58 -0.86 -1.59
C PRO A 192 -15.82 -1.17 -2.43
N SER A 193 -16.88 -0.37 -2.30
CA SER A 193 -18.10 -0.48 -3.12
C SER A 193 -17.82 -0.31 -4.61
N GLU A 194 -16.91 0.58 -5.01
CA GLU A 194 -16.54 0.79 -6.41
C GLU A 194 -15.80 -0.43 -6.99
N VAL A 195 -14.94 -1.06 -6.18
CA VAL A 195 -14.27 -2.32 -6.57
C VAL A 195 -15.27 -3.46 -6.68
N LYS A 196 -16.23 -3.59 -5.75
CA LYS A 196 -17.28 -4.60 -5.81
C LYS A 196 -18.16 -4.44 -7.06
N LYS A 197 -18.51 -3.20 -7.44
CA LYS A 197 -19.22 -2.90 -8.70
C LYS A 197 -18.41 -3.33 -9.93
N LEU A 198 -17.10 -3.04 -9.95
CA LEU A 198 -16.21 -3.46 -11.02
C LEU A 198 -16.17 -5.00 -11.13
N LEU A 199 -15.98 -5.70 -10.01
CA LEU A 199 -15.98 -7.17 -9.99
C LEU A 199 -17.30 -7.75 -10.51
N HIS A 200 -18.42 -7.15 -10.15
CA HIS A 200 -19.74 -7.57 -10.64
C HIS A 200 -19.90 -7.30 -12.14
N GLN A 201 -19.50 -6.13 -12.63
CA GLN A 201 -19.57 -5.77 -14.05
C GLN A 201 -18.76 -6.72 -14.94
N PHE A 202 -17.68 -7.27 -14.41
CA PHE A 202 -16.74 -8.12 -15.15
C PHE A 202 -16.60 -9.51 -14.52
N SER A 203 -17.67 -10.04 -13.94
CA SER A 203 -17.68 -11.33 -13.25
C SER A 203 -17.20 -12.46 -14.15
N GLU A 204 -17.61 -12.49 -15.42
CA GLU A 204 -17.17 -13.51 -16.38
C GLU A 204 -15.65 -13.59 -16.55
N LEU A 205 -14.95 -12.46 -16.44
CA LEU A 205 -13.49 -12.43 -16.53
C LEU A 205 -12.85 -12.94 -15.23
N PHE A 206 -13.36 -12.48 -14.09
CA PHE A 206 -12.71 -12.74 -12.80
C PHE A 206 -13.12 -14.07 -12.17
N GLU A 207 -14.23 -14.66 -12.59
CA GLU A 207 -14.74 -15.94 -12.11
C GLU A 207 -14.36 -17.10 -13.04
N SER A 208 -14.05 -16.85 -14.32
CA SER A 208 -13.70 -17.92 -15.27
C SER A 208 -12.47 -18.73 -14.84
N ASN A 209 -12.59 -20.05 -14.96
CA ASN A 209 -11.50 -21.01 -14.76
C ASN A 209 -10.75 -21.36 -16.05
N THR A 210 -11.10 -20.74 -17.18
CA THR A 210 -10.47 -21.07 -18.47
C THR A 210 -9.10 -20.39 -18.62
N PRO A 211 -8.01 -21.12 -18.89
CA PRO A 211 -6.66 -20.56 -19.05
C PRO A 211 -6.57 -19.41 -20.05
N ASP A 212 -7.33 -19.48 -21.15
CA ASP A 212 -7.36 -18.44 -22.19
C ASP A 212 -7.83 -17.08 -21.65
N LYS A 213 -8.76 -17.08 -20.68
CA LYS A 213 -9.27 -15.86 -20.03
C LYS A 213 -8.35 -15.36 -18.92
N LEU A 214 -7.37 -16.14 -18.46
CA LEU A 214 -6.34 -15.65 -17.51
C LEU A 214 -5.42 -14.61 -18.16
N GLN A 215 -5.33 -14.60 -19.50
CA GLN A 215 -4.59 -13.60 -20.26
C GLN A 215 -5.36 -12.29 -20.44
N GLU A 216 -6.68 -12.32 -20.30
CA GLU A 216 -7.52 -11.14 -20.43
C GLU A 216 -7.28 -10.16 -19.26
N CYS A 217 -7.34 -8.88 -19.60
CA CYS A 217 -7.12 -7.79 -18.67
C CYS A 217 -8.13 -6.69 -18.96
N ILE A 218 -8.49 -5.93 -17.93
CA ILE A 218 -9.35 -4.76 -18.10
C ILE A 218 -8.54 -3.52 -17.83
N ASN A 219 -8.60 -2.56 -18.75
CA ASN A 219 -8.07 -1.24 -18.51
C ASN A 219 -9.23 -0.33 -18.10
N ILE A 220 -9.14 0.24 -16.90
CA ILE A 220 -10.04 1.29 -16.46
C ILE A 220 -9.30 2.62 -16.35
N ASN A 221 -9.96 3.70 -16.75
CA ASN A 221 -9.52 5.04 -16.40
C ASN A 221 -10.01 5.35 -14.98
N CYS A 222 -9.16 6.00 -14.20
CA CYS A 222 -9.47 6.36 -12.83
C CYS A 222 -8.82 7.68 -12.45
N LYS A 223 -9.48 8.42 -11.56
CA LYS A 223 -8.85 9.57 -10.90
C LYS A 223 -7.78 9.07 -9.93
N GLY A 224 -6.64 9.75 -9.89
CA GLY A 224 -5.62 9.53 -8.86
C GLY A 224 -5.99 10.27 -7.56
N PHE A 225 -5.51 9.75 -6.44
CA PHE A 225 -5.44 10.41 -5.15
C PHE A 225 -3.97 10.48 -4.74
N CYS A 226 -3.55 11.66 -4.25
CA CYS A 226 -2.16 11.87 -3.86
C CYS A 226 -1.93 11.39 -2.42
N SER A 227 -0.91 10.55 -2.20
CA SER A 227 -0.52 10.08 -0.86
C SER A 227 0.18 11.13 -0.01
N PHE A 228 0.34 12.35 -0.52
CA PHE A 228 0.95 13.45 0.21
C PHE A 228 0.00 14.03 1.26
N TYR A 229 0.48 14.02 2.50
CA TYR A 229 -0.10 14.65 3.66
C TYR A 229 1.02 15.38 4.40
N SER A 230 0.73 16.59 4.87
CA SER A 230 1.49 17.22 5.94
C SER A 230 0.67 17.13 7.21
N VAL A 231 1.10 16.28 8.15
CA VAL A 231 0.35 15.99 9.38
C VAL A 231 1.05 16.61 10.59
N SER A 232 0.25 17.06 11.55
CA SER A 232 0.72 17.67 12.79
C SER A 232 0.13 16.98 14.02
N PRO A 233 0.75 17.10 15.22
CA PRO A 233 0.21 16.53 16.44
C PRO A 233 -1.06 17.24 16.95
N THR A 234 -1.49 18.35 16.34
CA THR A 234 -2.62 19.15 16.84
C THR A 234 -3.99 18.66 16.34
N GLY A 235 -4.01 17.57 15.58
CA GLY A 235 -5.24 17.05 14.96
C GLY A 235 -5.48 17.52 13.54
N ASP A 236 -4.60 18.38 13.00
CA ASP A 236 -4.75 18.96 11.67
C ASP A 236 -3.78 18.34 10.66
N TYR A 237 -4.22 18.27 9.42
CA TYR A 237 -3.39 17.98 8.26
C TYR A 237 -3.82 18.78 7.04
N TYR A 238 -2.97 18.83 6.02
CA TYR A 238 -3.37 19.24 4.67
C TYR A 238 -2.77 18.28 3.65
N ASN A 239 -3.48 18.04 2.54
CA ASN A 239 -3.00 17.21 1.44
C ASN A 239 -2.72 18.03 0.18
N TYR A 240 -2.32 17.36 -0.91
CA TYR A 240 -2.03 18.01 -2.19
C TYR A 240 -3.16 18.92 -2.70
N PHE A 241 -4.42 18.54 -2.51
CA PHE A 241 -5.59 19.29 -2.97
C PHE A 241 -5.90 20.52 -2.10
N ASP A 242 -5.45 20.49 -0.84
CA ASP A 242 -5.63 21.58 0.12
C ASP A 242 -4.62 22.72 -0.07
N ILE A 243 -3.41 22.42 -0.56
CA ILE A 243 -2.33 23.40 -0.80
C ILE A 243 -2.80 24.59 -1.65
N PRO A 244 -3.34 24.41 -2.87
CA PRO A 244 -3.78 25.55 -3.69
C PRO A 244 -4.98 26.28 -3.08
N ARG A 245 -5.75 25.61 -2.22
CA ARG A 245 -6.93 26.18 -1.52
C ARG A 245 -6.57 26.90 -0.23
N LYS A 246 -5.35 26.70 0.28
CA LYS A 246 -4.89 27.18 1.59
C LYS A 246 -5.81 26.70 2.73
N THR A 247 -6.29 25.46 2.63
CA THR A 247 -7.15 24.83 3.62
C THR A 247 -6.39 23.80 4.45
N ALA A 248 -6.98 23.42 5.58
CA ALA A 248 -6.55 22.28 6.39
C ALA A 248 -7.77 21.48 6.82
N GLN A 249 -7.56 20.21 7.10
CA GLN A 249 -8.57 19.25 7.52
C GLN A 249 -8.20 18.66 8.89
N ARG A 250 -9.19 18.06 9.55
CA ARG A 250 -8.99 17.32 10.81
C ARG A 250 -8.85 15.84 10.51
N TYR A 251 -7.92 15.15 11.16
CA TYR A 251 -7.94 13.68 11.19
C TYR A 251 -8.70 13.17 12.42
N LYS A 252 -9.24 11.96 12.33
CA LYS A 252 -9.86 11.26 13.47
C LYS A 252 -8.79 10.64 14.38
N ARG A 253 -7.74 10.06 13.79
CA ARG A 253 -6.61 9.47 14.53
C ARG A 253 -5.33 9.53 13.72
N LEU A 254 -4.19 9.70 14.38
CA LEU A 254 -2.86 9.63 13.80
C LEU A 254 -1.97 8.77 14.68
N LYS A 255 -1.34 7.77 14.08
CA LYS A 255 -0.26 6.98 14.67
C LYS A 255 1.03 7.23 13.89
N VAL A 256 2.12 7.44 14.62
CA VAL A 256 3.46 7.64 14.07
C VAL A 256 4.35 6.50 14.50
N PHE A 257 5.03 5.91 13.52
CA PHE A 257 5.91 4.78 13.73
C PHE A 257 7.31 5.10 13.21
N VAL A 258 8.31 4.47 13.82
CA VAL A 258 9.70 4.48 13.36
C VAL A 258 10.21 3.08 13.16
N ASP A 259 11.17 2.91 12.26
CA ASP A 259 11.81 1.63 12.06
C ASP A 259 12.53 1.14 13.33
N ARG A 260 12.63 -0.19 13.45
CA ARG A 260 13.30 -0.86 14.56
C ARG A 260 14.81 -1.02 14.35
N PHE A 261 15.35 -0.55 13.23
CA PHE A 261 16.70 -0.87 12.76
C PHE A 261 17.44 0.38 12.28
#